data_AF-A0A315XBB3-F1
#
_entry.id   AF-A0A315XBB3-F1
#
_cell.length_a   1.000
_cell.length_b   1.000
_cell.length_c   1.000
_cell.angle_alpha   90.00
_cell.angle_beta   90.00
_cell.angle_gamma   90.00
#
_symmetry.space_group_name_H-M   'P 1'
#
loop_
_entity.id
_entity.type
_entity.pdbx_description
1 polymer ?
#
loop_
_entity_poly.entity_id
_entity_poly.type
_entity_poly.pdbx_seq_one_letter_code
_entity_poly.pdbx_strand_id
1 'polypeptide(L)' 'MSRDEKLKEEIQYTFAKYYRRPNGSATINLPKGFDIGLGQGEELAVKWDGKTIVLKPLKKVDFE' A
#
# COMPACT_ATOMS: atom_id res chain seq x y z
N MET A 1 36.67 7.49 0.22
CA MET A 1 35.70 6.47 -0.22
C MET A 1 34.32 6.96 0.18
N SER A 2 33.48 7.24 -0.81
CA SER A 2 32.13 7.81 -0.65
C SER A 2 31.21 6.84 0.08
N ARG A 3 30.46 7.36 1.06
CA ARG A 3 29.47 6.65 1.87
C ARG A 3 28.22 6.38 1.03
N ASP A 4 28.27 5.41 0.14
CA ASP A 4 27.07 4.87 -0.50
C ASP A 4 26.44 3.83 0.43
N GLU A 5 25.94 4.29 1.58
CA GLU A 5 25.04 3.50 2.42
C GLU A 5 23.71 3.37 1.69
N LYS A 6 23.55 2.23 1.02
CA LYS A 6 22.28 1.71 0.53
C LYS A 6 21.25 1.79 1.67
N LEU A 7 20.36 2.78 1.62
CA LEU A 7 19.04 2.73 2.25
C LEU A 7 18.30 1.54 1.64
N LYS A 8 18.56 0.34 2.16
CA LYS A 8 17.66 -0.80 1.95
C LYS A 8 16.38 -0.41 2.65
N GLU A 9 15.40 0.08 1.90
CA GLU A 9 14.03 0.21 2.36
C GLU A 9 13.63 -1.12 3.01
N GLU A 10 13.46 -1.09 4.33
CA GLU A 10 13.09 -2.25 5.10
C GLU A 10 11.64 -2.55 4.74
N ILE A 11 11.41 -3.60 3.94
CA ILE A 11 10.07 -3.95 3.49
C ILE A 11 9.28 -4.37 4.73
N GLN A 12 8.38 -3.50 5.17
CA GLN A 12 7.52 -3.78 6.32
C GLN A 12 6.37 -4.68 5.88
N TYR A 13 6.34 -5.89 6.43
CA TYR A 13 5.24 -6.84 6.24
C TYR A 13 4.30 -6.79 7.43
N THR A 14 3.00 -6.87 7.17
CA THR A 14 2.01 -7.01 8.22
C THR A 14 0.90 -7.97 7.81
N PHE A 15 0.30 -8.63 8.80
CA PHE A 15 -0.84 -9.51 8.58
C PHE A 15 -2.13 -8.69 8.69
N ALA A 16 -2.85 -8.55 7.60
CA ALA A 16 -4.12 -7.84 7.54
C ALA A 16 -5.30 -8.82 7.42
N LYS A 17 -6.42 -8.48 8.03
CA LYS A 17 -7.65 -9.29 7.90
C LYS A 17 -8.42 -8.84 6.65
N TYR A 18 -8.82 -9.83 5.85
CA TYR A 18 -9.65 -9.65 4.67
C TYR A 18 -11.11 -9.98 5.00
N TYR A 19 -12.02 -9.07 4.64
CA TYR A 19 -13.45 -9.23 4.85
C TYR A 19 -14.19 -9.10 3.53
N ARG A 20 -14.82 -10.18 3.07
CA ARG A 20 -15.69 -10.17 1.89
C ARG A 20 -17.14 -9.93 2.33
N ARG A 21 -17.79 -8.94 1.73
CA ARG A 21 -19.20 -8.65 1.95
C ARG A 21 -20.07 -9.41 0.94
N PRO A 22 -21.35 -9.69 1.26
CA PRO A 22 -22.27 -10.39 0.33
C PRO A 22 -22.48 -9.67 -1.01
N ASN A 23 -22.35 -8.34 -1.04
CA ASN A 23 -22.47 -7.53 -2.25
C ASN A 23 -21.25 -7.63 -3.20
N GLY A 24 -20.32 -8.54 -2.93
CA GLY A 24 -19.13 -8.75 -3.75
C GLY A 24 -17.97 -7.80 -3.46
N SER A 25 -18.18 -6.74 -2.68
CA SER A 25 -17.10 -5.87 -2.22
C SER A 25 -16.26 -6.53 -1.12
N ALA A 26 -15.04 -6.06 -0.94
CA ALA A 26 -14.20 -6.50 0.16
C ALA A 26 -13.42 -5.34 0.78
N THR A 27 -13.04 -5.52 2.04
CA THR A 27 -12.26 -4.55 2.80
C THR A 27 -11.08 -5.27 3.44
N ILE A 28 -9.90 -4.67 3.33
CA ILE A 28 -8.69 -5.09 4.06
C ILE A 28 -8.49 -4.07 5.17
N ASN A 29 -8.44 -4.55 6.42
CA ASN A 29 -8.17 -3.70 7.57
C ASN A 29 -6.67 -3.73 7.86
N LEU A 30 -6.00 -2.59 7.68
CA LEU A 30 -4.62 -2.43 8.08
C LEU A 30 -4.51 -2.37 9.61
N PRO A 31 -3.53 -3.05 10.21
CA PRO A 31 -3.30 -2.99 11.64
C PRO A 31 -2.84 -1.60 12.07
N LYS A 32 -3.14 -1.24 13.33
CA LYS A 32 -2.71 0.03 13.91
C LYS A 32 -1.19 0.18 13.82
N GLY A 33 -0.73 1.36 13.40
CA GLY A 33 0.69 1.68 13.23
C GLY A 33 1.27 1.29 11.86
N PHE A 34 0.51 0.60 11.01
CA PHE A 34 0.90 0.38 9.62
C PHE A 34 0.33 1.50 8.75
N ASP A 35 1.13 2.55 8.58
CA ASP A 35 0.80 3.68 7.71
C ASP A 35 1.27 3.38 6.27
N ILE A 36 0.36 3.56 5.31
CA ILE A 36 0.65 3.42 3.89
C ILE A 36 0.89 4.77 3.20
N GLY A 37 0.92 5.87 3.97
CA GLY A 37 1.25 7.21 3.51
C GLY A 37 0.16 7.84 2.63
N LEU A 38 -1.10 7.43 2.83
CA LEU A 38 -2.23 7.90 2.04
C LEU A 38 -3.24 8.69 2.87
N GLY A 39 -3.74 9.76 2.27
CA GLY A 39 -4.89 10.51 2.77
C GLY A 39 -6.22 9.81 2.49
N GLN A 40 -7.26 10.21 3.22
CA GLN A 40 -8.63 9.78 2.92
C GLN A 40 -9.06 10.29 1.54
N GLY A 41 -9.55 9.39 0.68
CA GLY A 41 -10.00 9.72 -0.68
C GLY A 41 -8.90 9.67 -1.73
N GLU A 42 -7.65 9.40 -1.35
CA GLU A 42 -6.57 9.17 -2.32
C GLU A 42 -6.71 7.79 -2.99
N GLU A 43 -6.45 7.75 -4.28
CA GLU A 43 -6.58 6.54 -5.09
C GLU A 43 -5.26 5.78 -5.21
N LEU A 44 -5.36 4.45 -5.28
CA LEU A 44 -4.24 3.55 -5.48
C LEU A 44 -4.38 2.79 -6.80
N ALA A 45 -3.27 2.65 -7.51
CA ALA A 45 -3.18 1.63 -8.54
C ALA A 45 -3.06 0.25 -7.87
N VAL A 46 -3.94 -0.66 -8.24
CA VAL A 46 -3.92 -2.04 -7.77
C VAL A 46 -3.41 -2.93 -8.89
N LYS A 47 -2.32 -3.68 -8.65
CA LYS A 47 -1.80 -4.67 -9.58
C LYS A 47 -1.85 -6.06 -8.95
N TRP A 48 -2.43 -7.02 -9.67
CA TRP A 48 -2.30 -8.45 -9.36
C TRP A 48 -1.19 -9.05 -10.20
N ASP A 49 -0.19 -9.67 -9.57
CA ASP A 49 0.93 -10.31 -10.27
C ASP A 49 0.80 -11.84 -10.38
N GLY A 50 -0.36 -12.40 -10.00
CA GLY A 50 -0.61 -13.83 -9.96
C GLY A 50 -0.41 -14.46 -8.57
N LYS A 51 0.27 -13.77 -7.64
CA LYS A 51 0.54 -14.27 -6.29
C LYS A 51 0.22 -13.23 -5.21
N THR A 52 0.48 -11.96 -5.49
CA THR A 52 0.36 -10.85 -4.55
C THR A 52 -0.41 -9.69 -5.16
N ILE A 53 -1.10 -8.96 -4.27
CA ILE A 53 -1.71 -7.68 -4.61
C ILE A 53 -0.68 -6.61 -4.25
N VAL A 54 -0.23 -5.88 -5.26
CA VAL A 54 0.66 -4.73 -5.09
C VAL A 54 -0.18 -3.47 -5.19
N LEU A 55 -0.21 -2.71 -4.11
CA LEU A 55 -0.83 -1.39 -4.06
C LEU A 55 0.25 -0.35 -4.31
N LYS A 56 0.04 0.52 -5.31
CA LYS A 56 0.96 1.61 -5.64
C LYS A 56 0.23 2.94 -5.52
N PRO A 57 0.72 3.89 -4.70
CA PRO A 57 0.23 5.26 -4.69
C PRO A 57 0.19 5.80 -6.12
N LEU A 58 -0.97 6.27 -6.57
CA LEU A 58 -1.00 7.13 -7.75
C LEU A 58 -0.27 8.40 -7.32
N LYS A 59 0.77 8.79 -8.07
CA LYS A 59 1.46 10.07 -7.82
C LYS A 59 0.38 11.15 -7.69
N LYS A 60 0.40 11.91 -6.60
CA LYS A 60 -0.41 13.13 -6.48
C LYS A 60 -0.15 13.94 -7.74
N VAL A 61 -1.20 14.14 -8.53
CA VAL A 61 -1.18 15.18 -9.54
C VAL A 61 -1.36 16.45 -8.72
N ASP A 62 -0.26 17.14 -8.45
CA ASP A 62 -0.33 18.49 -7.91
C ASP A 62 -0.98 19.35 -9.01
N PHE A 63 -2.22 19.75 -8.79
CA PHE A 63 -2.83 20.79 -9.60
C PHE A 63 -2.28 22.12 -9.08
N GLU A 64 -1.42 22.76 -9.88
CA GLU A 64 -1.04 24.18 -9.71
C GLU A 64 -2.26 25.10 -9.79
#